data_AF-A0A7L2DQN6-F1
#
_entry.id   AF-A0A7L2DQN6-F1
#
_cell.length_a   1.000
_cell.length_b   1.000
_cell.length_c   1.000
_cell.angle_alpha   90.00
_cell.angle_beta   90.00
_cell.angle_gamma   90.00
#
_symmetry.space_group_name_H-M   'P 1'
#
loop_
_entity.id
_entity.type
_entity.pdbx_description
1 polymer ?
#
loop_
_entity_poly.entity_id
_entity_poly.type
_entity_poly.pdbx_seq_one_letter_code
_entity_poly.pdbx_strand_id
1 'polypeptide(L)'
;GSAVAKIIGNNVKKLQKFASTVKMWVFEENINGRKLTDIINSEHENVKYLPGCKLPDNVVAIPDLREAVQDSDLLVFVIPHQFIHKVCDEITGQVPRKAVGITLIKGIDEGPEGLKLISDIIREKMGIDISVLMGANIASEVAAEKFCETTIGCKILENGLLFKELLQTPNFRITVVDDADTVELCGALK
;
A
#
# COMPACT_ATOMS: atom_id res chain seq x y z
N GLY A 1 5.99 1.43 1.88
CA GLY A 1 6.00 0.01 1.47
C GLY A 1 6.25 -0.93 2.64
N SER A 2 7.52 -1.14 3.00
CA SER A 2 7.96 -2.26 3.86
C SER A 2 7.24 -2.40 5.20
N ALA A 3 7.00 -1.32 5.94
CA ALA A 3 6.28 -1.38 7.24
C ALA A 3 4.84 -1.90 7.08
N VAL A 4 4.17 -1.50 6.00
CA VAL A 4 2.80 -1.94 5.69
C VAL A 4 2.82 -3.39 5.20
N ALA A 5 3.80 -3.78 4.38
CA ALA A 5 4.00 -5.16 3.99
C ALA A 5 4.22 -6.09 5.20
N LYS A 6 4.94 -5.63 6.24
CA LYS A 6 5.08 -6.36 7.52
C LYS A 6 3.72 -6.59 8.19
N ILE A 7 2.88 -5.55 8.28
CA ILE A 7 1.53 -5.66 8.85
C ILE A 7 0.70 -6.67 8.06
N ILE A 8 0.59 -6.49 6.74
CA ILE A 8 -0.24 -7.32 5.88
C ILE A 8 0.25 -8.77 5.94
N GLY A 9 1.56 -9.00 5.77
CA GLY A 9 2.17 -10.33 5.83
C GLY A 9 1.86 -11.07 7.13
N ASN A 10 1.89 -10.37 8.27
CA ASN A 10 1.54 -10.96 9.56
C ASN A 10 0.04 -11.24 9.71
N ASN A 11 -0.82 -10.37 9.17
CA ASN A 11 -2.26 -10.50 9.29
C ASN A 11 -2.80 -11.63 8.40
N VAL A 12 -2.37 -11.73 7.15
CA VAL A 12 -2.87 -12.77 6.22
C VAL A 12 -2.51 -14.19 6.65
N LYS A 13 -1.46 -14.38 7.46
CA LYS A 13 -1.16 -15.68 8.10
C LYS A 13 -2.26 -16.15 9.06
N LYS A 14 -3.02 -15.21 9.64
CA LYS A 14 -4.04 -15.48 10.67
C LYS A 14 -5.46 -15.44 10.09
N LEU A 15 -5.64 -14.83 8.92
CA LEU A 15 -6.93 -14.54 8.31
C LEU A 15 -7.14 -15.43 7.08
N GLN A 16 -7.92 -16.50 7.23
CA GLN A 16 -8.11 -17.50 6.17
C GLN A 16 -8.79 -16.97 4.90
N LYS A 17 -9.44 -15.81 4.96
CA LYS A 17 -10.09 -15.20 3.81
C LYS A 17 -9.11 -14.56 2.81
N PHE A 18 -7.85 -14.35 3.20
CA PHE A 18 -6.83 -13.76 2.34
C PHE A 18 -5.83 -14.82 1.88
N ALA A 19 -5.28 -14.65 0.68
CA ALA A 19 -4.14 -15.44 0.25
C ALA A 19 -2.96 -15.23 1.21
N SER A 20 -2.26 -16.30 1.55
CA SER A 20 -1.15 -16.24 2.50
C SER A 20 0.03 -15.46 1.93
N THR A 21 0.25 -15.44 0.62
CA THR A 21 1.39 -14.76 -0.01
C THR A 21 1.05 -13.31 -0.32
N VAL A 22 1.93 -12.40 0.10
CA VAL A 22 1.85 -10.96 -0.19
C VAL A 22 2.90 -10.60 -1.22
N LYS A 23 2.46 -10.24 -2.43
CA LYS A 23 3.33 -9.73 -3.48
C LYS A 23 3.68 -8.26 -3.18
N MET A 24 4.96 -7.93 -3.14
CA MET A 24 5.45 -6.58 -2.94
C MET A 24 6.29 -6.18 -4.16
N TRP A 25 5.77 -5.27 -4.97
CA TRP A 25 6.58 -4.68 -6.03
C TRP A 25 7.74 -3.87 -5.42
N VAL A 26 8.95 -4.11 -5.92
CA VAL A 26 10.18 -3.41 -5.52
C VAL A 26 10.87 -2.94 -6.79
N PHE A 27 11.00 -1.61 -6.95
CA PHE A 27 11.85 -1.08 -8.01
C PHE A 27 13.26 -1.62 -7.84
N GLU A 28 13.78 -2.28 -8.89
CA GLU A 28 15.03 -3.02 -8.77
C GLU A 28 16.22 -2.08 -8.58
N GLU A 29 17.03 -2.38 -7.56
CA GLU A 29 18.22 -1.61 -7.23
C GLU A 29 19.39 -2.55 -6.92
N ASN A 30 20.61 -2.07 -7.16
CA ASN A 30 21.81 -2.81 -6.81
C ASN A 30 22.34 -2.33 -5.45
N ILE A 31 22.44 -3.23 -4.48
CA ILE A 31 23.02 -3.01 -3.16
C ILE A 31 24.25 -3.90 -3.03
N ASN A 32 25.44 -3.30 -3.06
CA ASN A 32 26.72 -4.01 -2.91
C ASN A 32 26.87 -5.22 -3.86
N GLY A 33 26.44 -5.09 -5.11
CA GLY A 33 26.55 -6.15 -6.13
C GLY A 33 25.38 -7.13 -6.16
N ARG A 34 24.39 -7.01 -5.27
CA ARG A 34 23.19 -7.87 -5.23
C ARG A 34 21.93 -7.07 -5.56
N LYS A 35 20.95 -7.72 -6.17
CA LYS A 35 19.62 -7.12 -6.39
C LYS A 35 18.90 -6.94 -5.06
N LEU A 36 18.21 -5.82 -4.89
CA LEU A 36 17.47 -5.53 -3.66
C LEU A 36 16.34 -6.55 -3.45
N THR A 37 15.68 -6.99 -4.52
CA THR A 37 14.67 -8.06 -4.46
C THR A 37 15.26 -9.36 -3.93
N ASP A 38 16.42 -9.78 -4.42
CA ASP A 38 17.12 -10.99 -3.95
C ASP A 38 17.48 -10.87 -2.46
N ILE A 39 17.95 -9.70 -2.01
CA ILE A 39 18.24 -9.44 -0.59
C ILE A 39 16.96 -9.56 0.24
N ILE A 40 15.87 -8.92 -0.18
CA ILE A 40 14.60 -8.97 0.56
C ILE A 40 14.07 -10.40 0.63
N ASN A 41 14.12 -11.16 -0.46
CA ASN A 41 13.59 -12.53 -0.49
C ASN A 41 14.47 -13.53 0.27
N SER A 42 15.79 -13.30 0.37
CA SER A 42 16.70 -14.21 1.07
C SER A 42 16.90 -13.86 2.54
N GLU A 43 16.93 -12.56 2.87
CA GLU A 43 17.20 -12.08 4.24
C GLU A 43 15.94 -11.58 4.95
N HIS A 44 14.80 -11.56 4.26
CA HIS A 44 13.52 -11.04 4.72
C HIS A 44 13.67 -9.63 5.33
N GLU A 45 14.44 -8.77 4.66
CA GLU A 45 14.72 -7.43 5.15
C GLU A 45 14.94 -6.47 4.00
N ASN A 46 14.26 -5.32 4.03
CA ASN A 46 14.55 -4.23 3.12
C ASN A 46 15.65 -3.35 3.73
N VAL A 47 16.89 -3.79 3.55
CA VAL A 47 18.09 -3.19 4.17
C VAL A 47 18.29 -1.70 3.87
N LYS A 48 17.70 -1.20 2.78
CA LYS A 48 17.80 0.21 2.37
C LYS A 48 16.70 1.07 2.97
N TYR A 49 15.44 0.62 2.90
CA TYR A 49 14.27 1.45 3.22
C TYR A 49 13.65 1.16 4.59
N LEU A 50 14.00 0.05 5.24
CA LEU A 50 13.56 -0.29 6.58
C LEU A 50 14.60 -1.18 7.30
N PRO A 51 15.82 -0.66 7.53
CA PRO A 51 16.91 -1.43 8.13
C PRO A 51 16.57 -1.92 9.55
N GLY A 52 17.03 -3.12 9.88
CA GLY A 52 16.85 -3.76 11.20
C GLY A 52 15.45 -4.34 11.44
N CYS A 53 14.54 -4.27 10.46
CA CYS A 53 13.18 -4.80 10.58
C CYS A 53 12.97 -6.00 9.66
N LYS A 54 12.71 -7.18 10.24
CA LYS A 54 12.35 -8.36 9.46
C LYS A 54 10.92 -8.28 8.91
N LEU A 55 10.81 -8.57 7.63
CA LEU A 55 9.57 -8.83 6.93
C LEU A 55 9.15 -10.29 7.17
N PRO A 56 7.84 -10.58 7.18
CA PRO A 56 7.34 -11.95 7.17
C PRO A 56 7.81 -12.72 5.92
N ASP A 57 8.10 -14.02 6.08
CA ASP A 57 8.55 -14.93 5.01
C ASP A 57 7.60 -15.05 3.80
N ASN A 58 6.32 -14.77 4.01
CA ASN A 58 5.28 -14.76 2.99
C ASN A 58 5.18 -13.44 2.23
N VAL A 59 6.03 -12.45 2.52
CA VAL A 59 6.18 -11.23 1.70
C VAL A 59 7.24 -11.49 0.65
N VAL A 60 6.83 -11.46 -0.62
CA VAL A 60 7.70 -11.76 -1.76
C VAL A 60 7.96 -10.47 -2.53
N ALA A 61 9.23 -10.08 -2.62
CA ALA A 61 9.69 -8.95 -3.42
C ALA A 61 9.76 -9.34 -4.91
N ILE A 62 9.07 -8.56 -5.75
CA ILE A 62 8.97 -8.81 -7.19
C ILE A 62 9.43 -7.55 -7.94
N PRO A 63 10.41 -7.63 -8.86
CA PRO A 63 10.92 -6.46 -9.58
C PRO A 63 10.00 -6.00 -10.70
N ASP A 64 9.32 -6.94 -11.36
CA ASP A 64 8.39 -6.66 -12.45
C ASP A 64 7.02 -6.26 -11.88
N LEU A 65 6.57 -5.06 -12.24
CA LEU A 65 5.32 -4.51 -11.72
C LEU A 65 4.10 -5.30 -12.22
N ARG A 66 4.14 -5.82 -13.45
CA ARG A 66 3.03 -6.57 -14.05
C ARG A 66 2.84 -7.92 -13.37
N GLU A 67 3.93 -8.62 -13.12
CA GLU A 67 3.96 -9.86 -12.34
C GLU A 67 3.46 -9.64 -10.91
N ALA A 68 3.85 -8.53 -10.29
CA ALA A 68 3.45 -8.20 -8.93
C ALA A 68 1.94 -7.97 -8.79
N VAL A 69 1.29 -7.36 -9.78
CA VAL A 69 -0.16 -7.10 -9.75
C VAL A 69 -1.01 -8.23 -10.32
N GLN A 70 -0.41 -9.17 -11.05
CA GLN A 70 -1.12 -10.29 -11.66
C GLN A 70 -1.94 -11.06 -10.62
N ASP A 71 -3.22 -11.28 -10.93
CA ASP A 71 -4.22 -11.97 -10.11
C ASP A 71 -4.45 -11.37 -8.71
N SER A 72 -4.06 -10.11 -8.49
CA SER A 72 -4.27 -9.43 -7.21
C SER A 72 -5.70 -8.88 -7.10
N ASP A 73 -6.47 -9.38 -6.12
CA ASP A 73 -7.79 -8.85 -5.77
C ASP A 73 -7.71 -7.54 -4.96
N LEU A 74 -6.59 -7.31 -4.25
CA LEU A 74 -6.38 -6.16 -3.38
C LEU A 74 -5.06 -5.47 -3.73
N LEU A 75 -5.10 -4.16 -3.96
CA LEU A 75 -3.91 -3.35 -4.27
C LEU A 75 -3.67 -2.31 -3.18
N VAL A 76 -2.42 -2.21 -2.72
CA VAL A 76 -2.00 -1.22 -1.73
C VAL A 76 -0.97 -0.30 -2.34
N PHE A 77 -1.39 0.90 -2.72
CA PHE A 77 -0.54 1.92 -3.35
C PHE A 77 0.22 2.70 -2.27
N VAL A 78 1.53 2.46 -2.16
CA VAL A 78 2.39 3.05 -1.12
C VAL A 78 3.78 3.40 -1.67
N ILE A 79 3.77 4.30 -2.65
CA ILE A 79 4.94 4.79 -3.38
C ILE A 79 5.03 6.32 -3.28
N PRO A 80 6.19 6.94 -3.56
CA PRO A 80 6.26 8.39 -3.72
C PRO A 80 5.29 8.87 -4.80
N HIS A 81 4.57 9.98 -4.55
CA HIS A 81 3.47 10.40 -5.42
C HIS A 81 3.90 10.62 -6.87
N GLN A 82 5.14 11.05 -7.13
CA GLN A 82 5.61 11.38 -8.48
C GLN A 82 5.64 10.20 -9.43
N PHE A 83 5.54 8.97 -8.90
CA PHE A 83 5.56 7.75 -9.69
C PHE A 83 4.16 7.20 -10.01
N ILE A 84 3.08 7.78 -9.46
CA ILE A 84 1.75 7.17 -9.52
C ILE A 84 1.21 7.08 -10.94
N HIS A 85 1.40 8.11 -11.77
CA HIS A 85 0.97 8.10 -13.17
C HIS A 85 1.62 6.96 -13.94
N LYS A 86 2.96 6.88 -13.89
CA LYS A 86 3.73 5.84 -14.57
C LYS A 86 3.31 4.44 -14.11
N VAL A 87 3.15 4.25 -12.80
CA VAL A 87 2.73 2.96 -12.23
C VAL A 87 1.35 2.58 -12.75
N CYS A 88 0.37 3.48 -12.68
CA CYS A 88 -0.98 3.19 -13.17
C CYS A 88 -0.99 2.92 -14.69
N ASP A 89 -0.28 3.70 -15.49
CA ASP A 89 -0.19 3.51 -16.94
C ASP A 89 0.38 2.13 -17.30
N GLU A 90 1.33 1.63 -16.51
CA GLU A 90 1.95 0.34 -16.74
C GLU A 90 1.03 -0.84 -16.44
N ILE A 91 0.15 -0.73 -15.43
CA ILE A 91 -0.71 -1.85 -14.97
C ILE A 91 -2.18 -1.74 -15.37
N THR A 92 -2.58 -0.64 -16.00
CA THR A 92 -3.96 -0.46 -16.47
C THR A 92 -4.35 -1.62 -17.40
N GLY A 93 -5.49 -2.24 -17.12
CA GLY A 93 -6.00 -3.41 -17.86
C GLY A 93 -5.36 -4.75 -17.49
N GLN A 94 -4.38 -4.79 -16.58
CA GLN A 94 -3.73 -6.02 -16.12
C GLN A 94 -4.26 -6.51 -14.76
N VAL A 95 -5.03 -5.67 -14.08
CA VAL A 95 -5.64 -5.96 -12.79
C VAL A 95 -7.06 -6.51 -12.99
N PRO A 96 -7.52 -7.50 -12.19
CA PRO A 96 -8.89 -7.97 -12.25
C PRO A 96 -9.91 -6.84 -12.06
N ARG A 97 -10.99 -6.81 -12.85
CA ARG A 97 -12.03 -5.77 -12.75
C ARG A 97 -12.72 -5.67 -11.38
N LYS A 98 -12.73 -6.77 -10.63
CA LYS A 98 -13.28 -6.87 -9.27
C LYS A 98 -12.29 -6.43 -8.19
N ALA A 99 -11.05 -6.12 -8.56
CA ALA A 99 -10.05 -5.71 -7.59
C ALA A 99 -10.44 -4.38 -6.97
N VAL A 100 -10.01 -4.16 -5.74
CA VAL A 100 -10.16 -2.89 -5.03
C VAL A 100 -8.82 -2.42 -4.50
N GLY A 101 -8.63 -1.11 -4.44
CA GLY A 101 -7.36 -0.52 -4.01
C GLY A 101 -7.49 0.32 -2.75
N ILE A 102 -6.34 0.53 -2.10
CA ILE A 102 -6.17 1.54 -1.07
C ILE A 102 -4.88 2.31 -1.31
N THR A 103 -4.92 3.64 -1.22
CA THR A 103 -3.73 4.49 -1.31
C THR A 103 -3.32 5.02 0.05
N LEU A 104 -2.01 4.95 0.31
CA LEU A 104 -1.33 5.50 1.48
C LEU A 104 -0.44 6.70 1.10
N ILE A 105 -0.55 7.13 -0.16
CA ILE A 105 0.29 8.18 -0.73
C ILE A 105 -0.19 9.53 -0.18
N LYS A 106 0.67 10.18 0.59
CA LYS A 106 0.44 11.55 1.08
C LYS A 106 0.89 12.52 0.01
N GLY A 107 -0.05 13.21 -0.62
CA GLY A 107 0.21 14.17 -1.68
C GLY A 107 -1.06 14.56 -2.42
N ILE A 108 -0.96 15.62 -3.18
CA ILE A 108 -1.95 16.08 -4.16
C ILE A 108 -1.24 16.27 -5.48
N ASP A 109 -1.99 16.14 -6.56
CA ASP A 109 -1.52 16.47 -7.90
C ASP A 109 -2.21 17.75 -8.40
N GLU A 110 -1.74 18.25 -9.54
CA GLU A 110 -2.33 19.38 -10.24
C GLU A 110 -2.94 18.92 -11.57
N GLY A 111 -4.22 19.22 -11.77
CA GLY A 111 -4.94 18.99 -13.01
C GLY A 111 -5.42 20.30 -13.66
N PRO A 112 -6.03 20.22 -14.86
CA PRO A 112 -6.52 21.40 -15.57
C PRO A 112 -7.55 22.23 -14.78
N GLU A 113 -8.27 21.60 -13.86
CA GLU A 113 -9.32 22.22 -13.03
C GLU A 113 -8.85 22.54 -11.60
N GLY A 114 -7.55 22.44 -11.33
CA GLY A 114 -6.94 22.70 -10.02
C GLY A 114 -6.44 21.43 -9.35
N LEU A 115 -6.55 21.37 -8.01
CA LEU A 115 -6.03 20.25 -7.23
C LEU A 115 -6.74 18.95 -7.56
N LYS A 116 -5.97 17.87 -7.70
CA LYS A 116 -6.47 16.53 -7.94
C LYS A 116 -5.98 15.55 -6.90
N LEU A 117 -6.89 14.77 -6.34
CA LEU A 117 -6.55 13.75 -5.34
C LEU A 117 -5.86 12.55 -6.01
N ILE A 118 -4.91 11.93 -5.29
CA ILE A 118 -4.19 10.76 -5.79
C ILE A 118 -5.16 9.58 -5.96
N SER A 119 -6.11 9.42 -5.04
CA SER A 119 -7.13 8.39 -5.16
C SER A 119 -8.00 8.57 -6.40
N ASP A 120 -8.34 9.80 -6.79
CA ASP A 120 -9.09 10.08 -8.04
C ASP A 120 -8.27 9.72 -9.28
N ILE A 121 -6.97 10.06 -9.30
CA ILE A 121 -6.08 9.67 -10.40
C ILE A 121 -6.05 8.16 -10.58
N ILE A 122 -5.92 7.42 -9.47
CA ILE A 122 -5.90 5.95 -9.52
C ILE A 122 -7.26 5.41 -9.97
N ARG A 123 -8.39 5.92 -9.42
CA ARG A 123 -9.75 5.51 -9.83
C ARG A 123 -9.97 5.71 -11.33
N GLU A 124 -9.63 6.88 -11.86
CA GLU A 124 -9.83 7.20 -13.28
C GLU A 124 -8.99 6.33 -14.21
N LYS A 125 -7.71 6.10 -13.88
CA LYS A 125 -6.81 5.29 -14.72
C LYS A 125 -7.14 3.80 -14.64
N MET A 126 -7.39 3.29 -13.43
CA MET A 126 -7.53 1.86 -13.18
C MET A 126 -8.97 1.35 -13.30
N GLY A 127 -9.96 2.21 -13.18
CA GLY A 127 -11.38 1.84 -13.21
C GLY A 127 -11.83 0.95 -12.04
N ILE A 128 -11.15 1.06 -10.89
CA ILE A 128 -11.46 0.32 -9.65
C ILE A 128 -11.75 1.27 -8.49
N ASP A 129 -12.47 0.81 -7.48
CA ASP A 129 -12.68 1.61 -6.26
C ASP A 129 -11.37 1.74 -5.46
N ILE A 130 -11.14 2.94 -4.92
CA ILE A 130 -9.95 3.27 -4.14
C ILE A 130 -10.37 3.87 -2.81
N SER A 131 -10.01 3.18 -1.72
CA SER A 131 -10.00 3.74 -0.37
C SER A 131 -8.70 4.51 -0.11
N VAL A 132 -8.65 5.29 0.96
CA VAL A 132 -7.46 6.03 1.38
C VAL A 132 -7.12 5.65 2.81
N LEU A 133 -5.83 5.61 3.16
CA LEU A 133 -5.38 5.46 4.54
C LEU A 133 -4.42 6.59 4.89
N MET A 134 -4.86 7.46 5.80
CA MET A 134 -4.09 8.61 6.27
C MET A 134 -4.02 8.62 7.79
N GLY A 135 -2.84 8.93 8.32
CA GLY A 135 -2.59 8.95 9.77
C GLY A 135 -1.28 9.63 10.13
N ALA A 136 -1.07 9.85 11.43
CA ALA A 136 0.21 10.30 11.99
C ALA A 136 1.10 9.08 12.24
N ASN A 137 1.51 8.42 11.16
CA ASN A 137 2.21 7.15 11.19
C ASN A 137 3.63 7.30 10.62
N ILE A 138 4.63 7.20 11.49
CA ILE A 138 6.04 7.11 11.10
C ILE A 138 6.37 5.64 10.83
N ALA A 139 6.88 5.33 9.63
CA ALA A 139 7.06 3.95 9.18
C ALA A 139 7.96 3.11 10.11
N SER A 140 9.01 3.69 10.68
CA SER A 140 9.89 3.01 11.64
C SER A 140 9.19 2.69 12.96
N GLU A 141 8.30 3.56 13.44
CA GLU A 141 7.54 3.34 14.67
C GLU A 141 6.46 2.28 14.49
N VAL A 142 5.78 2.30 13.34
CA VAL A 142 4.84 1.24 12.93
C VAL A 142 5.56 -0.10 12.83
N ALA A 143 6.73 -0.14 12.20
CA ALA A 143 7.52 -1.36 12.09
C ALA A 143 8.04 -1.87 13.44
N ALA A 144 8.32 -0.97 14.39
CA ALA A 144 8.68 -1.26 15.77
C ALA A 144 7.47 -1.57 16.67
N GLU A 145 6.26 -1.68 16.11
CA GLU A 145 5.02 -2.03 16.82
C GLU A 145 4.67 -1.05 17.96
N LYS A 146 5.11 0.20 17.85
CA LYS A 146 4.65 1.26 18.74
C LYS A 146 3.18 1.58 18.45
N PHE A 147 2.43 1.87 19.51
CA PHE A 147 1.03 2.23 19.40
C PHE A 147 0.85 3.50 18.56
N CYS A 148 -0.01 3.42 17.55
CA CYS A 148 -0.49 4.55 16.77
C CYS A 148 -1.86 4.24 16.15
N GLU A 149 -2.49 5.29 15.64
CA GLU A 149 -3.81 5.23 15.03
C GLU A 149 -3.76 5.79 13.59
N THR A 150 -4.69 5.31 12.76
CA THR A 150 -4.87 5.82 11.41
C THR A 150 -6.35 5.80 11.02
N THR A 151 -6.69 6.59 10.02
CA THR A 151 -8.03 6.64 9.45
C THR A 151 -8.01 6.02 8.07
N ILE A 152 -8.99 5.16 7.79
CA ILE A 152 -9.36 4.76 6.43
C ILE A 152 -10.56 5.60 6.00
N GLY A 153 -10.43 6.35 4.92
CA GLY A 153 -11.55 6.99 4.24
C GLY A 153 -11.98 6.15 3.04
N CYS A 154 -13.27 5.91 2.87
CA CYS A 154 -13.79 5.09 1.78
C CYS A 154 -15.13 5.60 1.26
N LYS A 155 -15.37 5.49 -0.05
CA LYS A 155 -16.69 5.77 -0.65
C LYS A 155 -17.63 4.57 -0.57
N ILE A 156 -17.07 3.36 -0.52
CA ILE A 156 -17.79 2.09 -0.32
C ILE A 156 -17.36 1.50 1.03
N LEU A 157 -18.30 1.46 1.98
CA LEU A 157 -18.02 1.03 3.37
C LEU A 157 -17.46 -0.40 3.45
N GLU A 158 -17.96 -1.32 2.61
CA GLU A 158 -17.49 -2.70 2.56
C GLU A 158 -15.98 -2.78 2.25
N ASN A 159 -15.51 -1.98 1.29
CA ASN A 159 -14.09 -1.93 0.92
C ASN A 159 -13.25 -1.34 2.07
N GLY A 160 -13.74 -0.29 2.73
CA GLY A 160 -13.08 0.28 3.90
C GLY A 160 -12.95 -0.72 5.06
N LEU A 161 -14.00 -1.49 5.34
CA LEU A 161 -13.98 -2.55 6.36
C LEU A 161 -13.06 -3.72 5.97
N LEU A 162 -13.02 -4.07 4.69
CA LEU A 162 -12.11 -5.09 4.15
C LEU A 162 -10.64 -4.70 4.40
N PHE A 163 -10.27 -3.46 4.07
CA PHE A 163 -8.92 -2.96 4.33
C PHE A 163 -8.62 -2.76 5.82
N LYS A 164 -9.61 -2.40 6.64
CA LYS A 164 -9.45 -2.37 8.09
C LYS A 164 -9.08 -3.75 8.63
N GLU A 165 -9.75 -4.82 8.20
CA GLU A 165 -9.41 -6.17 8.64
C GLU A 165 -8.01 -6.59 8.16
N LEU A 166 -7.63 -6.20 6.94
CA LEU A 166 -6.31 -6.49 6.38
C LEU A 166 -5.17 -5.80 7.14
N LEU A 167 -5.38 -4.55 7.60
CA LEU A 167 -4.32 -3.68 8.09
C LEU A 167 -4.31 -3.48 9.61
N GLN A 168 -5.42 -3.71 10.32
CA GLN A 168 -5.49 -3.41 11.74
C GLN A 168 -4.62 -4.38 12.55
N THR A 169 -3.95 -3.85 13.57
CA THR A 169 -3.24 -4.64 14.58
C THR A 169 -3.59 -4.11 15.98
N PRO A 170 -3.14 -4.75 17.08
CA PRO A 170 -3.28 -4.17 18.42
C PRO A 170 -2.64 -2.78 18.57
N ASN A 171 -1.52 -2.54 17.87
CA ASN A 171 -0.75 -1.29 17.95
C ASN A 171 -0.94 -0.36 16.75
N PHE A 172 -1.69 -0.78 15.73
CA PHE A 172 -2.05 0.01 14.56
C PHE A 172 -3.57 0.00 14.42
N ARG A 173 -4.23 0.90 15.15
CA ARG A 173 -5.68 0.94 15.29
C ARG A 173 -6.30 1.76 14.15
N ILE A 174 -7.42 1.27 13.63
CA ILE A 174 -8.04 1.83 12.43
C ILE A 174 -9.48 2.26 12.69
N THR A 175 -9.76 3.53 12.37
CA THR A 175 -11.12 4.06 12.25
C THR A 175 -11.47 4.16 10.77
N VAL A 176 -12.67 3.72 10.40
CA VAL A 176 -13.17 3.82 9.02
C VAL A 176 -14.21 4.94 8.99
N VAL A 177 -14.11 5.82 8.01
CA VAL A 177 -15.06 6.91 7.75
C VAL A 177 -15.47 6.89 6.28
N ASP A 178 -16.64 7.46 5.98
CA ASP A 178 -17.25 7.49 4.65
C ASP A 178 -16.82 8.70 3.79
N ASP A 179 -15.94 9.55 4.33
CA ASP A 179 -15.38 10.71 3.63
C ASP A 179 -13.92 10.47 3.22
N ALA A 180 -13.73 9.84 2.06
CA ALA A 180 -12.40 9.57 1.51
C ALA A 180 -11.64 10.86 1.15
N ASP A 181 -12.34 11.85 0.62
CA ASP A 181 -11.73 13.03 0.00
C ASP A 181 -11.16 13.94 1.11
N THR A 182 -11.91 14.16 2.20
CA THR A 182 -11.42 14.90 3.37
C THR A 182 -10.24 14.21 4.04
N VAL A 183 -10.30 12.88 4.22
CA VAL A 183 -9.21 12.12 4.85
C VAL A 183 -7.92 12.24 4.04
N GLU A 184 -8.00 12.10 2.71
CA GLU A 184 -6.86 12.24 1.80
C GLU A 184 -6.27 13.65 1.83
N LEU A 185 -7.13 14.67 1.73
CA LEU A 185 -6.70 16.06 1.74
C LEU A 185 -5.98 16.44 3.04
N CYS A 186 -6.50 16.00 4.20
CA CYS A 186 -5.80 16.16 5.48
C CYS A 186 -4.44 15.44 5.52
N GLY A 187 -4.33 14.31 4.82
CA GLY A 187 -3.08 13.57 4.68
C GLY A 187 -2.02 14.31 3.85
N ALA A 188 -2.45 15.07 2.86
CA ALA A 188 -1.58 15.76 1.92
C ALA A 188 -1.16 17.18 2.35
N LEU A 189 -2.01 17.90 3.08
CA LEU A 189 -1.77 19.31 3.47
C LEU A 189 -0.93 19.48 4.76
N LYS A 190 -0.68 18.41 5.51
CA LYS A 190 0.08 18.44 6.77
C LYS A 190 1.57 18.27 6.55
#